data_AF-A0A803MJ04-F1
#
_entry.id   AF-A0A803MJ04-F1
#
_cell.length_a   1.000
_cell.length_b   1.000
_cell.length_c   1.000
_cell.angle_alpha   90.00
_cell.angle_beta   90.00
_cell.angle_gamma   90.00
#
_symmetry.space_group_name_H-M   'P 1'
#
loop_
_entity.id
_entity.type
_entity.pdbx_description
1 polymer ?
#
loop_
_entity_poly.entity_id
_entity_poly.type
_entity_poly.pdbx_seq_one_letter_code
_entity_poly.pdbx_strand_id
1 'polypeptide(L)'
;MYIDKTWCVAKPSAVDADLENNVEFVCNQVGIDCSIIQEGGQCYYPASLVNHASVVMDLYFQKAGRSAFNCDSSKTGLLAVTDPSYGGCLYPFV
;
A
#
# COMPACT_ATOMS: atom_id res chain seq x y z
N MET A 1 -20.30 -17.13 -3.34
CA MET A 1 -18.88 -16.97 -3.71
C MET A 1 -18.33 -15.87 -2.83
N TYR A 2 -17.54 -16.24 -1.82
CA TYR A 2 -16.87 -15.24 -0.99
C TYR A 2 -15.75 -14.65 -1.85
N ILE A 3 -15.78 -13.34 -2.08
CA ILE A 3 -14.62 -12.64 -2.63
C ILE A 3 -13.66 -12.56 -1.45
N ASP A 4 -12.55 -13.31 -1.53
CA ASP A 4 -11.50 -13.20 -0.53
C ASP A 4 -10.95 -11.77 -0.57
N LYS A 5 -11.15 -11.04 0.52
CA LYS A 5 -10.65 -9.68 0.65
C LYS A 5 -9.14 -9.76 0.77
N THR A 6 -8.46 -9.15 -0.18
CA THR A 6 -7.00 -9.05 -0.18
C THR A 6 -6.59 -7.59 -0.21
N TRP A 7 -5.47 -7.32 0.44
CA TRP A 7 -4.79 -6.04 0.44
C TRP A 7 -3.35 -6.22 -0.03
N CYS A 8 -2.73 -5.16 -0.50
CA CYS A 8 -1.30 -5.16 -0.83
C CYS A 8 -0.49 -4.42 0.24
N VAL A 9 0.41 -5.12 0.92
CA VAL A 9 1.31 -4.52 1.92
C VAL A 9 2.77 -4.66 1.48
N ALA A 10 3.62 -3.73 1.85
CA ALA A 10 5.04 -3.79 1.55
C ALA A 10 5.71 -4.96 2.28
N LYS A 11 6.66 -5.63 1.62
CA LYS A 11 7.53 -6.64 2.23
C LYS A 11 8.45 -5.97 3.24
N PRO A 12 8.50 -6.43 4.50
CA PRO A 12 9.49 -5.95 5.46
C PRO A 12 10.94 -6.20 5.03
N SER A 13 11.16 -7.17 4.12
CA SER A 13 12.47 -7.51 3.56
C SER A 13 12.75 -6.84 2.21
N ALA A 14 11.89 -5.95 1.73
CA ALA A 14 12.15 -5.21 0.51
C ALA A 14 13.33 -4.24 0.70
N VAL A 15 14.03 -3.95 -0.40
CA VAL A 15 15.08 -2.94 -0.40
C VAL A 15 14.42 -1.56 -0.35
N ASP A 16 14.90 -0.69 0.54
CA ASP A 16 14.32 0.65 0.74
C ASP A 16 14.23 1.45 -0.57
N ALA A 17 15.28 1.42 -1.40
CA ALA A 17 15.28 2.09 -2.70
C ALA A 17 14.14 1.62 -3.63
N ASP A 18 13.81 0.32 -3.62
CA ASP A 18 12.70 -0.20 -4.43
C ASP A 18 11.34 0.19 -3.84
N LEU A 19 11.23 0.30 -2.52
CA LEU A 19 10.03 0.82 -1.85
C LEU A 19 9.81 2.31 -2.13
N GLU A 20 10.87 3.12 -2.09
CA GLU A 20 10.80 4.56 -2.42
C GLU A 20 10.36 4.76 -3.88
N ASN A 21 10.96 4.03 -4.81
CA ASN A 21 10.57 4.05 -6.22
C ASN A 21 9.09 3.67 -6.42
N ASN A 22 8.62 2.67 -5.66
CA ASN A 22 7.22 2.27 -5.68
C ASN A 22 6.30 3.37 -5.15
N VAL A 23 6.66 4.00 -4.02
CA VAL A 23 5.89 5.12 -3.45
C VAL A 23 5.80 6.25 -4.46
N GLU A 24 6.93 6.67 -5.05
CA GLU A 24 6.96 7.73 -6.05
C GLU A 24 6.10 7.37 -7.28
N PHE A 25 6.26 6.16 -7.81
CA PHE A 25 5.48 5.67 -8.95
C PHE A 25 3.97 5.72 -8.66
N VAL A 26 3.57 5.21 -7.50
CA VAL A 26 2.16 5.12 -7.09
C VAL A 26 1.57 6.51 -6.86
N CYS A 27 2.31 7.41 -6.21
CA CYS A 27 1.85 8.78 -5.95
C CYS A 27 1.69 9.61 -7.23
N ASN A 28 2.41 9.25 -8.29
CA ASN A 28 2.24 9.85 -9.62
C ASN A 28 1.05 9.28 -10.40
N GLN A 29 0.36 8.24 -9.89
CA GLN A 29 -0.84 7.70 -10.53
C GLN A 29 -2.07 8.58 -10.24
N VAL A 30 -2.89 8.78 -11.28
CA VAL A 30 -4.11 9.59 -11.16
C VAL A 30 -5.03 9.01 -10.09
N GLY A 31 -5.44 9.84 -9.14
CA GLY A 31 -6.43 9.55 -8.10
C GLY A 31 -5.96 8.51 -7.07
N ILE A 32 -4.66 8.47 -6.79
CA ILE A 32 -4.11 7.95 -5.54
C ILE A 32 -3.85 9.14 -4.63
N ASP A 33 -4.31 9.08 -3.39
CA ASP A 33 -4.06 10.13 -2.39
C ASP A 33 -2.87 9.77 -1.53
N CYS A 34 -1.71 10.34 -1.83
CA CYS A 34 -0.51 10.18 -1.03
C CYS A 34 -0.38 11.18 0.12
N SER A 35 -1.32 12.13 0.28
CA SER A 35 -1.26 13.08 1.40
C SER A 35 -1.44 12.38 2.76
N ILE A 36 -2.12 11.24 2.77
CA ILE A 36 -2.40 10.48 4.01
C ILE A 36 -1.15 9.87 4.65
N ILE A 37 -0.07 9.67 3.89
CA ILE A 37 1.20 9.13 4.40
C ILE A 37 2.24 10.23 4.68
N GLN A 38 1.95 11.49 4.36
CA GLN A 38 2.83 12.62 4.65
C GLN A 38 2.64 13.10 6.10
N GLU A 39 3.57 13.91 6.60
CA GLU A 39 3.46 14.46 7.96
C GLU A 39 2.11 15.16 8.19
N GLY A 40 1.43 14.81 9.29
CA GLY A 40 0.08 15.27 9.59
C GLY A 40 -1.06 14.47 8.92
N GLY A 41 -0.72 13.54 8.02
CA GLY A 41 -1.66 12.62 7.40
C GLY A 41 -2.14 11.50 8.34
N GLN A 42 -3.31 10.93 8.02
CA GLN A 42 -3.98 9.90 8.83
C GLN A 42 -3.16 8.62 9.01
N CYS A 43 -2.31 8.29 8.04
CA CYS A 43 -1.49 7.09 7.97
C CYS A 43 0.01 7.40 8.08
N TYR A 44 0.38 8.57 8.64
CA TYR A 44 1.79 8.91 8.83
C TYR A 44 2.45 8.08 9.93
N TYR A 45 1.75 7.81 11.04
CA TYR A 45 2.30 7.03 12.15
C TYR A 45 1.86 5.58 12.06
N PRO A 46 2.78 4.61 12.22
CA PRO A 46 4.22 4.77 12.49
C PRO A 46 5.04 5.30 11.29
N ALA A 47 5.92 6.27 11.57
CA ALA A 47 6.74 6.95 10.57
C ALA A 47 7.88 6.06 10.06
N SER A 48 7.55 5.15 9.15
CA SER A 48 8.50 4.24 8.52
C SER A 48 8.13 4.01 7.07
N LEU A 49 9.14 3.86 6.22
CA LEU A 49 8.98 3.64 4.78
C LEU A 49 8.07 2.44 4.46
N VAL A 50 8.24 1.32 5.16
CA VAL A 50 7.42 0.11 4.94
C VAL A 50 5.93 0.39 5.21
N ASN A 51 5.60 1.16 6.24
CA ASN A 51 4.21 1.48 6.55
C ASN A 51 3.62 2.46 5.53
N HIS A 52 4.35 3.51 5.17
CA HIS A 52 3.92 4.46 4.14
C HIS A 52 3.74 3.78 2.78
N ALA A 53 4.71 2.95 2.38
CA ALA A 53 4.65 2.17 1.14
C ALA A 53 3.46 1.21 1.14
N SER A 54 3.21 0.49 2.25
CA SER A 54 2.08 -0.44 2.35
C SER A 54 0.74 0.25 2.08
N VAL A 55 0.54 1.46 2.63
CA VAL A 55 -0.72 2.20 2.46
C VAL A 55 -0.94 2.58 0.99
N VAL A 56 0.05 3.21 0.35
CA VAL A 56 -0.14 3.68 -1.03
C VAL A 56 -0.16 2.51 -2.03
N MET A 57 0.65 1.47 -1.80
CA MET A 57 0.62 0.24 -2.60
C MET A 57 -0.74 -0.43 -2.55
N ASP A 58 -1.41 -0.45 -1.38
CA ASP A 58 -2.78 -0.95 -1.28
C ASP A 58 -3.77 -0.08 -2.05
N LEU A 59 -3.71 1.25 -1.89
CA LEU A 59 -4.58 2.17 -2.66
C LEU A 59 -4.48 1.92 -4.17
N TYR A 60 -3.26 1.75 -4.66
CA TYR A 60 -3.03 1.41 -6.06
C TYR A 60 -3.56 0.02 -6.42
N PHE A 61 -3.30 -0.98 -5.58
CA PHE A 61 -3.74 -2.35 -5.79
C PHE A 61 -5.26 -2.47 -5.88
N GLN A 62 -6.00 -1.83 -4.97
CA GLN A 62 -7.47 -1.81 -4.99
C GLN A 62 -7.97 -1.12 -6.28
N LYS A 63 -7.41 0.05 -6.59
CA LYS A 63 -7.78 0.82 -7.78
C LYS A 63 -7.48 0.09 -9.09
N ALA A 64 -6.39 -0.66 -9.14
CA ALA A 64 -5.96 -1.44 -10.30
C ALA A 64 -6.64 -2.81 -10.39
N GLY A 65 -7.75 -3.03 -9.67
CA GLY A 65 -8.59 -4.21 -9.79
C GLY A 65 -8.10 -5.44 -9.03
N ARG A 66 -7.23 -5.27 -8.01
CA ARG A 66 -6.73 -6.33 -7.13
C ARG A 66 -5.99 -7.47 -7.84
N SER A 67 -5.29 -7.16 -8.94
CA SER A 67 -4.42 -8.14 -9.59
C SER A 67 -3.19 -8.41 -8.72
N ALA A 68 -2.93 -9.68 -8.39
CA ALA A 68 -1.74 -10.10 -7.65
C ALA A 68 -0.43 -9.59 -8.28
N PHE A 69 -0.40 -9.51 -9.61
CA PHE A 69 0.73 -8.96 -10.36
C PHE A 69 1.03 -7.51 -9.98
N ASN A 70 0.00 -6.69 -9.71
CA ASN A 70 0.19 -5.28 -9.34
C ASN A 70 0.76 -5.10 -7.93
N CYS A 71 0.63 -6.11 -7.06
CA CYS A 71 1.21 -6.06 -5.72
C CYS A 71 2.67 -6.54 -5.68
N ASP A 72 3.03 -7.53 -6.49
CA ASP A 72 4.34 -8.20 -6.45
C ASP A 72 5.24 -7.90 -7.67
N SER A 73 4.86 -7.01 -8.57
CA SER A 73 5.60 -6.72 -9.83
C SER A 73 7.07 -6.36 -9.61
N SER A 74 7.38 -5.63 -8.53
CA SER A 74 8.75 -5.24 -8.16
C SER A 74 9.35 -6.13 -7.05
N LYS A 75 8.71 -7.26 -6.71
CA LYS A 75 9.04 -8.12 -5.56
C LYS A 75 9.00 -7.42 -4.20
N THR A 76 8.37 -6.26 -4.12
CA THR A 76 8.33 -5.39 -2.93
C THR A 76 7.04 -5.50 -2.13
N GLY A 77 6.00 -6.20 -2.62
CA GLY A 77 4.69 -6.30 -1.95
C GLY A 77 4.21 -7.73 -1.72
N LEU A 78 3.34 -7.90 -0.74
CA LEU A 78 2.70 -9.17 -0.37
C LEU A 78 1.18 -8.98 -0.33
N LEU A 79 0.48 -10.02 -0.73
CA LEU A 79 -0.96 -10.10 -0.50
C LEU A 79 -1.23 -10.42 0.98
N ALA A 80 -1.91 -9.51 1.65
CA ALA A 80 -2.47 -9.73 2.97
C ALA A 80 -3.92 -10.21 2.83
N VAL A 81 -4.29 -11.26 3.57
CA VAL A 81 -5.66 -11.79 3.67
C VAL A 81 -6.37 -11.35 4.96
N THR A 82 -5.64 -10.66 5.82
CA THR A 82 -6.15 -10.04 7.04
C THR A 82 -6.12 -8.54 6.84
N ASP A 83 -7.17 -7.85 7.25
CA ASP A 83 -7.27 -6.39 7.18
C ASP A 83 -6.07 -5.76 7.91
N PRO A 84 -5.18 -5.05 7.20
CA PRO A 84 -3.99 -4.46 7.79
C PRO A 84 -4.25 -3.09 8.43
N SER A 85 -5.51 -2.61 8.48
CA SER A 85 -5.87 -1.36 9.15
C SER A 85 -5.44 -1.36 10.62
N TYR A 86 -4.95 -0.20 11.08
CA TYR A 86 -4.48 -0.05 12.45
C TYR A 86 -4.76 1.35 12.97
N GLY A 87 -5.15 1.46 14.24
CA GLY A 87 -5.47 2.75 14.87
C GLY A 87 -6.47 3.55 14.04
N GLY A 88 -6.05 4.74 13.59
CA GLY A 88 -6.83 5.58 12.68
C GLY A 88 -6.53 5.38 11.19
N CYS A 89 -5.49 4.62 10.81
CA CYS A 89 -5.14 4.38 9.41
C CYS A 89 -5.98 3.24 8.84
N LEU A 90 -6.80 3.54 7.83
CA LEU A 90 -7.71 2.59 7.20
C LEU A 90 -7.16 2.15 5.85
N TYR A 91 -7.14 0.84 5.62
CA TYR A 91 -6.85 0.24 4.33
C TYR A 91 -8.16 -0.04 3.61
N PRO A 92 -8.55 0.83 2.65
CA PRO A 92 -9.85 0.72 2.03
C PRO A 92 -9.96 -0.58 1.24
N PHE A 93 -11.15 -1.16 1.21
CA PHE A 93 -11.47 -2.26 0.31
C PHE A 93 -12.50 -1.76 -0.70
N VAL A 94 -12.04 -1.48 -1.92
CA VAL A 94 -12.84 -0.89 -3.02
C VAL A 94 -12.67 -1.69 -4.29
#